data_AF-A0A139CHP6-F1
#
_entry.id   AF-A0A139CHP6-F1
#
_cell.length_a   1.000
_cell.length_b   1.000
_cell.length_c   1.000
_cell.angle_alpha   90.00
_cell.angle_beta   90.00
_cell.angle_gamma   90.00
#
_symmetry.space_group_name_H-M   'P 1'
#
loop_
_entity.id
_entity.type
_entity.pdbx_description
1 polymer ?
#
loop_
_entity_poly.entity_id
_entity_poly.type
_entity_poly.pdbx_seq_one_letter_code
_entity_poly.pdbx_strand_id
1 'polypeptide(L)'
;RVVKGGSRMATIDAKGVYYRQLNKQIKDLVAQGNDEIVLNNVNGHRYIGDGLDSNVKLIINGTPGNDMAAFTNGVEIIVNGNGQDGIANTMNDGKLVIRGHAGDALGYSMRGGEIYVKGRVGYRVGIHMKGYKDKQPTIIVGGTAGDFFGEYMAGGRLILLGLEREEGKSIIGNHVAVGMHGGVIYVRGEVEAYKVGLEVEVLPIDEADREELKEYLADYCKEFDLDLSEVMNAQFSKLIPVSSRPYGNMYAY
;
A
#
# COMPACT_ATOMS: atom_id res chain seq x y z
N ARG A 1 -20.83 -31.37 -4.04
CA ARG A 1 -21.16 -30.30 -5.03
C ARG A 1 -21.45 -29.04 -4.23
N VAL A 2 -20.48 -28.14 -4.09
CA VAL A 2 -20.75 -26.82 -3.51
C VAL A 2 -21.38 -25.98 -4.60
N VAL A 3 -22.68 -25.73 -4.50
CA VAL A 3 -23.35 -24.73 -5.31
C VAL A 3 -22.78 -23.40 -4.82
N LYS A 4 -21.93 -22.75 -5.63
CA LYS A 4 -21.60 -21.34 -5.41
C LYS A 4 -22.93 -20.58 -5.49
N GLY A 5 -23.48 -20.21 -4.32
CA GLY A 5 -24.59 -19.27 -4.26
C GLY A 5 -24.23 -18.02 -5.04
N GLY A 6 -25.18 -17.46 -5.80
CA GLY A 6 -24.94 -16.27 -6.61
C GLY A 6 -24.37 -15.14 -5.74
N SER A 7 -23.41 -14.39 -6.30
CA SER A 7 -22.84 -13.21 -5.64
C SER A 7 -23.96 -12.25 -5.24
N ARG A 8 -23.87 -11.73 -4.02
CA ARG A 8 -24.87 -10.86 -3.41
C ARG A 8 -24.26 -9.47 -3.27
N MET A 9 -24.64 -8.60 -4.20
CA MET A 9 -24.22 -7.21 -4.25
C MET A 9 -25.18 -6.30 -3.49
N ALA A 10 -24.63 -5.32 -2.77
CA ALA A 10 -25.38 -4.21 -2.19
C ALA A 10 -24.78 -2.86 -2.58
N THR A 11 -25.59 -1.80 -2.46
CA THR A 11 -25.16 -0.43 -2.73
C THR A 11 -25.62 0.50 -1.61
N ILE A 12 -24.73 1.40 -1.17
CA ILE A 12 -25.03 2.45 -0.20
C ILE A 12 -24.71 3.80 -0.86
N ASP A 13 -25.62 4.77 -0.76
CA ASP A 13 -25.32 6.17 -1.00
C ASP A 13 -24.84 6.81 0.33
N ALA A 14 -23.57 7.21 0.38
CA ALA A 14 -22.96 7.80 1.56
C ALA A 14 -23.28 9.30 1.72
N LYS A 15 -23.98 9.93 0.78
CA LYS A 15 -24.29 11.36 0.83
C LYS A 15 -25.09 11.71 2.09
N GLY A 16 -24.51 12.54 2.96
CA GLY A 16 -25.15 12.98 4.21
C GLY A 16 -25.21 11.91 5.30
N VAL A 17 -24.58 10.75 5.09
CA VAL A 17 -24.52 9.66 6.08
C VAL A 17 -23.33 9.90 7.01
N TYR A 18 -23.55 9.89 8.32
CA TYR A 18 -22.43 10.02 9.25
C TYR A 18 -21.53 8.78 9.21
N TYR A 19 -20.20 8.95 9.27
CA TYR A 19 -19.24 7.85 9.02
C TYR A 19 -19.48 6.62 9.91
N ARG A 20 -19.88 6.79 11.18
CA ARG A 20 -20.18 5.66 12.07
C ARG A 20 -21.39 4.85 11.59
N GLN A 21 -22.40 5.54 11.06
CA GLN A 21 -23.59 4.89 10.51
C GLN A 21 -23.23 4.14 9.22
N LEU A 22 -22.43 4.76 8.35
CA LEU A 22 -21.92 4.11 7.13
C LEU A 22 -21.16 2.82 7.46
N ASN A 23 -20.20 2.89 8.39
CA ASN A 23 -19.43 1.72 8.82
C ASN A 23 -20.30 0.61 9.42
N LYS A 24 -21.34 0.99 10.18
CA LYS A 24 -22.31 0.01 10.69
C LYS A 24 -23.07 -0.66 9.54
N GLN A 25 -23.56 0.11 8.56
CA GLN A 25 -24.30 -0.44 7.41
C GLN A 25 -23.44 -1.43 6.62
N ILE A 26 -22.16 -1.10 6.39
CA ILE A 26 -21.21 -2.01 5.73
C ILE A 26 -21.10 -3.33 6.50
N LYS A 27 -20.86 -3.27 7.82
CA LYS A 27 -20.75 -4.47 8.67
C LYS A 27 -22.04 -5.29 8.68
N ASP A 28 -23.20 -4.63 8.73
CA ASP A 28 -24.50 -5.30 8.70
C ASP A 28 -24.72 -6.02 7.35
N LEU A 29 -24.34 -5.40 6.22
CA LEU A 29 -24.44 -6.02 4.90
C LEU A 29 -23.50 -7.21 4.75
N VAL A 30 -22.26 -7.12 5.24
CA VAL A 30 -21.33 -8.25 5.29
C VAL A 30 -21.93 -9.39 6.11
N ALA A 31 -22.48 -9.10 7.29
CA ALA A 31 -23.13 -10.10 8.14
C ALA A 31 -24.37 -10.75 7.50
N GLN A 32 -25.03 -10.06 6.57
CA GLN A 32 -26.12 -10.60 5.75
C GLN A 32 -25.63 -11.46 4.57
N GLY A 33 -24.32 -11.64 4.42
CA GLY A 33 -23.71 -12.45 3.36
C GLY A 33 -23.59 -11.74 2.03
N ASN A 34 -23.53 -10.40 2.00
CA ASN A 34 -23.13 -9.69 0.79
C ASN A 34 -21.62 -9.86 0.58
N ASP A 35 -21.22 -10.22 -0.63
CA ASP A 35 -19.82 -10.42 -1.02
C ASP A 35 -19.25 -9.25 -1.83
N GLU A 36 -20.11 -8.33 -2.31
CA GLU A 36 -19.71 -7.06 -2.92
C GLU A 36 -20.59 -5.90 -2.40
N ILE A 37 -19.97 -4.79 -2.00
CA ILE A 37 -20.66 -3.59 -1.54
C ILE A 37 -20.10 -2.36 -2.27
N VAL A 38 -20.98 -1.64 -2.97
CA VAL A 38 -20.65 -0.39 -3.65
C VAL A 38 -21.04 0.80 -2.78
N LEU A 39 -20.11 1.70 -2.51
CA LEU A 39 -20.31 2.94 -1.76
C LEU A 39 -20.23 4.13 -2.71
N ASN A 40 -21.33 4.85 -2.88
CA ASN A 40 -21.40 6.05 -3.71
C ASN A 40 -21.28 7.33 -2.88
N ASN A 41 -20.80 8.41 -3.49
CA ASN A 41 -20.71 9.75 -2.90
C ASN A 41 -19.91 9.78 -1.58
N VAL A 42 -18.84 8.98 -1.48
CA VAL A 42 -17.97 8.98 -0.31
C VAL A 42 -17.14 10.27 -0.29
N ASN A 43 -17.19 11.02 0.81
CA ASN A 43 -16.50 12.30 0.94
C ASN A 43 -15.95 12.50 2.37
N GLY A 44 -14.81 11.88 2.67
CA GLY A 44 -14.12 12.01 3.96
C GLY A 44 -14.65 11.12 5.09
N HIS A 45 -15.49 10.12 4.79
CA HIS A 45 -15.95 9.16 5.79
C HIS A 45 -14.78 8.30 6.28
N ARG A 46 -14.49 8.38 7.57
CA ARG A 46 -13.35 7.70 8.20
C ARG A 46 -13.66 6.22 8.48
N TYR A 47 -12.61 5.41 8.59
CA TYR A 47 -12.68 4.01 9.04
C TYR A 47 -13.52 3.08 8.15
N ILE A 48 -13.69 3.41 6.86
CA ILE A 48 -14.39 2.50 5.93
C ILE A 48 -13.66 1.16 5.89
N GLY A 49 -14.39 0.08 6.14
CA GLY A 49 -13.86 -1.28 6.16
C GLY A 49 -13.06 -1.64 7.41
N ASP A 50 -12.95 -0.75 8.40
CA ASP A 50 -12.17 -0.99 9.62
C ASP A 50 -12.60 -2.27 10.38
N GLY A 51 -11.61 -3.12 10.64
CA GLY A 51 -11.76 -4.40 11.35
C GLY A 51 -12.60 -5.45 10.61
N LEU A 52 -12.79 -5.31 9.29
CA LEU A 52 -13.42 -6.38 8.50
C LEU A 52 -12.48 -7.58 8.38
N ASP A 53 -12.96 -8.74 8.82
CA ASP A 53 -12.32 -10.04 8.71
C ASP A 53 -13.17 -10.93 7.79
N SER A 54 -13.07 -10.69 6.49
CA SER A 54 -13.91 -11.32 5.46
C SER A 54 -13.34 -11.05 4.06
N ASN A 55 -13.65 -11.94 3.12
CA ASN A 55 -13.28 -11.79 1.70
C ASN A 55 -14.31 -10.94 0.90
N VAL A 56 -14.92 -9.93 1.53
CA VAL A 56 -15.85 -9.02 0.85
C VAL A 56 -15.09 -8.06 -0.06
N LYS A 57 -15.70 -7.69 -1.18
CA LYS A 57 -15.23 -6.62 -2.06
C LYS A 57 -15.95 -5.30 -1.76
N LEU A 58 -15.21 -4.24 -1.50
CA LEU A 58 -15.74 -2.88 -1.37
C LEU A 58 -15.33 -2.04 -2.58
N ILE A 59 -16.30 -1.45 -3.27
CA ILE A 59 -16.05 -0.48 -4.34
C ILE A 59 -16.44 0.90 -3.83
N ILE A 60 -15.47 1.80 -3.73
CA ILE A 60 -15.63 3.12 -3.11
C ILE A 60 -15.54 4.19 -4.20
N ASN A 61 -16.68 4.81 -4.50
CA ASN A 61 -16.79 5.92 -5.44
C ASN A 61 -16.75 7.24 -4.67
N GLY A 62 -15.59 7.90 -4.72
CA GLY A 62 -15.29 9.14 -4.00
C GLY A 62 -13.99 9.05 -3.21
N THR A 63 -13.86 9.85 -2.16
CA THR A 63 -12.66 9.93 -1.32
C THR A 63 -12.95 9.42 0.09
N PRO A 64 -12.50 8.22 0.47
CA PRO A 64 -12.54 7.76 1.86
C PRO A 64 -11.68 8.67 2.74
N GLY A 65 -12.11 8.83 4.00
CA GLY A 65 -11.36 9.57 5.00
C GLY A 65 -10.29 8.70 5.68
N ASN A 66 -9.70 9.26 6.74
CA ASN A 66 -8.60 8.63 7.46
C ASN A 66 -8.91 7.21 7.97
N ASP A 67 -7.85 6.40 8.06
CA ASP A 67 -7.85 5.04 8.60
C ASP A 67 -8.84 4.08 7.91
N MET A 68 -9.11 4.29 6.61
CA MET A 68 -9.80 3.28 5.80
C MET A 68 -8.98 1.99 5.81
N ALA A 69 -9.66 0.84 5.88
CA ALA A 69 -9.07 -0.50 5.86
C ALA A 69 -8.11 -0.77 7.02
N ALA A 70 -8.23 -0.05 8.13
CA ALA A 70 -7.48 -0.38 9.33
C ALA A 70 -7.88 -1.76 9.88
N PHE A 71 -6.91 -2.51 10.40
CA PHE A 71 -7.10 -3.82 11.04
C PHE A 71 -7.84 -4.87 10.19
N THR A 72 -7.84 -4.73 8.86
CA THR A 72 -8.55 -5.66 7.97
C THR A 72 -7.80 -6.96 7.76
N ASN A 73 -8.56 -8.00 7.41
CA ASN A 73 -8.03 -9.31 7.08
C ASN A 73 -8.86 -9.93 5.93
N GLY A 74 -8.28 -9.95 4.72
CA GLY A 74 -8.80 -10.63 3.53
C GLY A 74 -9.67 -9.77 2.62
N VAL A 75 -9.97 -8.52 2.97
CA VAL A 75 -10.86 -7.64 2.20
C VAL A 75 -10.22 -7.21 0.87
N GLU A 76 -11.02 -7.15 -0.20
CA GLU A 76 -10.65 -6.48 -1.44
C GLU A 76 -11.31 -5.09 -1.47
N ILE A 77 -10.53 -4.02 -1.68
CA ILE A 77 -11.07 -2.66 -1.72
C ILE A 77 -10.56 -1.95 -2.98
N ILE A 78 -11.47 -1.34 -3.73
CA ILE A 78 -11.16 -0.50 -4.88
C ILE A 78 -11.68 0.91 -4.60
N VAL A 79 -10.78 1.90 -4.61
CA VAL A 79 -11.11 3.33 -4.46
C VAL A 79 -11.02 4.00 -5.81
N ASN A 80 -12.17 4.36 -6.38
CA ASN A 80 -12.31 5.13 -7.61
C ASN A 80 -12.12 6.63 -7.35
N GLY A 81 -10.99 6.99 -6.75
CA GLY A 81 -10.66 8.34 -6.31
C GLY A 81 -9.36 8.38 -5.51
N ASN A 82 -9.18 9.46 -4.75
CA ASN A 82 -8.06 9.61 -3.81
C ASN A 82 -8.44 9.06 -2.43
N GLY A 83 -7.46 8.68 -1.62
CA GLY A 83 -7.63 8.37 -0.20
C GLY A 83 -6.85 9.36 0.70
N GLN A 84 -7.30 9.52 1.95
CA GLN A 84 -6.62 10.34 2.97
C GLN A 84 -5.55 9.53 3.73
N ASP A 85 -5.32 9.84 5.00
CA ASP A 85 -4.17 9.34 5.77
C ASP A 85 -4.46 8.04 6.52
N GLY A 86 -3.42 7.31 6.90
CA GLY A 86 -3.50 6.13 7.77
C GLY A 86 -4.20 4.93 7.13
N ILE A 87 -4.39 4.95 5.80
CA ILE A 87 -5.03 3.87 5.07
C ILE A 87 -4.26 2.56 5.31
N ALA A 88 -5.00 1.47 5.52
CA ALA A 88 -4.46 0.13 5.77
C ALA A 88 -3.56 0.02 7.01
N ASN A 89 -3.81 0.86 8.01
CA ASN A 89 -3.14 0.74 9.31
C ASN A 89 -3.37 -0.66 9.91
N THR A 90 -2.29 -1.40 10.12
CA THR A 90 -2.32 -2.75 10.67
C THR A 90 -3.14 -3.72 9.81
N MET A 91 -3.25 -3.46 8.50
CA MET A 91 -3.82 -4.42 7.55
C MET A 91 -3.03 -5.73 7.61
N ASN A 92 -3.77 -6.82 7.81
CA ASN A 92 -3.21 -8.15 7.97
C ASN A 92 -3.24 -8.92 6.65
N ASP A 93 -4.27 -8.80 5.84
CA ASP A 93 -4.36 -9.49 4.55
C ASP A 93 -5.39 -8.82 3.64
N GLY A 94 -5.38 -9.14 2.35
CA GLY A 94 -6.31 -8.62 1.34
C GLY A 94 -5.62 -7.77 0.27
N LYS A 95 -6.41 -7.08 -0.56
CA LYS A 95 -5.92 -6.25 -1.66
C LYS A 95 -6.60 -4.89 -1.66
N LEU A 96 -5.82 -3.82 -1.78
CA LEU A 96 -6.32 -2.45 -1.86
C LEU A 96 -5.81 -1.79 -3.15
N VAL A 97 -6.72 -1.24 -3.94
CA VAL A 97 -6.41 -0.51 -5.18
C VAL A 97 -6.93 0.91 -5.08
N ILE A 98 -6.05 1.89 -5.24
CA ILE A 98 -6.40 3.32 -5.22
C ILE A 98 -6.13 3.90 -6.61
N ARG A 99 -7.19 4.36 -7.30
CA ARG A 99 -7.11 4.92 -8.66
C ARG A 99 -6.51 6.32 -8.71
N GLY A 100 -6.46 7.03 -7.59
CA GLY A 100 -5.88 8.36 -7.46
C GLY A 100 -4.61 8.36 -6.59
N HIS A 101 -4.55 9.31 -5.67
CA HIS A 101 -3.48 9.51 -4.70
C HIS A 101 -3.85 8.98 -3.31
N ALA A 102 -2.86 8.74 -2.46
CA ALA A 102 -3.07 8.47 -1.04
C ALA A 102 -2.32 9.48 -0.16
N GLY A 103 -2.82 9.71 1.06
CA GLY A 103 -2.21 10.61 2.02
C GLY A 103 -1.03 9.98 2.76
N ASP A 104 -0.84 10.44 3.98
CA ASP A 104 0.29 10.06 4.84
C ASP A 104 0.07 8.70 5.51
N ALA A 105 1.16 8.06 5.92
CA ALA A 105 1.18 6.84 6.72
C ALA A 105 0.39 5.67 6.11
N LEU A 106 0.31 5.60 4.77
CA LEU A 106 -0.24 4.45 4.04
C LEU A 106 0.49 3.16 4.46
N GLY A 107 -0.28 2.15 4.87
CA GLY A 107 0.26 0.85 5.31
C GLY A 107 0.97 0.90 6.66
N TYR A 108 0.63 1.84 7.54
CA TYR A 108 1.20 1.91 8.89
C TYR A 108 1.09 0.57 9.61
N SER A 109 2.21 -0.03 10.03
CA SER A 109 2.24 -1.32 10.74
C SER A 109 1.55 -2.47 10.00
N MET A 110 1.41 -2.38 8.67
CA MET A 110 0.87 -3.44 7.82
C MET A 110 1.70 -4.72 7.97
N ARG A 111 1.02 -5.88 7.96
CA ARG A 111 1.61 -7.20 8.21
C ARG A 111 1.42 -8.20 7.06
N GLY A 112 0.53 -7.90 6.13
CA GLY A 112 0.29 -8.69 4.92
C GLY A 112 -0.73 -8.03 4.01
N GLY A 113 -0.98 -8.64 2.87
CA GLY A 113 -1.80 -8.09 1.79
C GLY A 113 -1.01 -7.20 0.84
N GLU A 114 -1.73 -6.61 -0.12
CA GLU A 114 -1.16 -5.81 -1.20
C GLU A 114 -1.89 -4.47 -1.33
N ILE A 115 -1.13 -3.40 -1.52
CA ILE A 115 -1.66 -2.06 -1.76
C ILE A 115 -1.08 -1.50 -3.05
N TYR A 116 -1.96 -1.14 -3.99
CA TYR A 116 -1.59 -0.53 -5.25
C TYR A 116 -2.15 0.88 -5.33
N VAL A 117 -1.28 1.87 -5.55
CA VAL A 117 -1.67 3.28 -5.72
C VAL A 117 -1.25 3.75 -7.09
N LYS A 118 -2.19 4.25 -7.90
CA LYS A 118 -1.88 4.75 -9.25
C LYS A 118 -0.97 5.98 -9.22
N GLY A 119 -1.32 6.96 -8.39
CA GLY A 119 -0.63 8.24 -8.35
C GLY A 119 0.36 8.34 -7.19
N ARG A 120 0.58 9.57 -6.71
CA ARG A 120 1.51 9.85 -5.60
C ARG A 120 0.96 9.50 -4.22
N VAL A 121 1.88 9.38 -3.26
CA VAL A 121 1.60 9.18 -1.84
C VAL A 121 2.26 10.26 -0.99
N GLY A 122 1.77 10.43 0.24
CA GLY A 122 2.29 11.38 1.21
C GLY A 122 3.57 10.91 1.92
N TYR A 123 3.70 11.31 3.17
CA TYR A 123 4.83 11.03 4.06
C TYR A 123 4.67 9.67 4.76
N ARG A 124 5.78 9.07 5.22
CA ARG A 124 5.77 7.90 6.14
C ARG A 124 5.06 6.65 5.61
N VAL A 125 5.03 6.45 4.30
CA VAL A 125 4.45 5.24 3.72
C VAL A 125 5.25 4.01 4.17
N GLY A 126 4.54 2.97 4.60
CA GLY A 126 5.12 1.73 5.10
C GLY A 126 5.79 1.88 6.48
N ILE A 127 5.49 2.94 7.23
CA ILE A 127 6.06 3.11 8.57
C ILE A 127 5.75 1.89 9.45
N HIS A 128 6.77 1.31 10.09
CA HIS A 128 6.65 0.09 10.90
C HIS A 128 6.06 -1.14 10.19
N MET A 129 6.05 -1.18 8.86
CA MET A 129 5.61 -2.34 8.09
C MET A 129 6.45 -3.58 8.42
N LYS A 130 5.81 -4.75 8.56
CA LYS A 130 6.43 -5.99 9.08
C LYS A 130 6.12 -7.17 8.18
N GLY A 131 7.15 -7.91 7.81
CA GLY A 131 7.03 -9.21 7.16
C GLY A 131 7.34 -10.34 8.14
N TYR A 132 6.67 -11.47 8.01
CA TYR A 132 6.95 -12.67 8.80
C TYR A 132 6.74 -13.94 7.97
N LYS A 133 7.83 -14.68 7.75
CA LYS A 133 7.85 -15.90 6.91
C LYS A 133 7.25 -15.61 5.54
N ASP A 134 6.21 -16.35 5.15
CA ASP A 134 5.55 -16.22 3.85
C ASP A 134 4.65 -14.97 3.76
N LYS A 135 4.41 -14.32 4.90
CA LYS A 135 3.56 -13.14 4.98
C LYS A 135 4.39 -11.87 4.79
N GLN A 136 4.45 -11.40 3.56
CA GLN A 136 5.24 -10.25 3.17
C GLN A 136 4.32 -9.18 2.58
N PRO A 137 3.97 -8.12 3.34
CA PRO A 137 3.12 -7.05 2.83
C PRO A 137 3.83 -6.32 1.68
N THR A 138 3.06 -5.94 0.66
CA THR A 138 3.59 -5.25 -0.51
C THR A 138 2.82 -3.95 -0.76
N ILE A 139 3.53 -2.84 -0.95
CA ILE A 139 2.94 -1.56 -1.40
C ILE A 139 3.64 -1.14 -2.69
N ILE A 140 2.86 -0.89 -3.73
CA ILE A 140 3.34 -0.40 -5.03
C ILE A 140 2.70 0.96 -5.32
N VAL A 141 3.55 1.95 -5.57
CA VAL A 141 3.17 3.34 -5.81
C VAL A 141 3.61 3.76 -7.21
N GLY A 142 2.64 4.12 -8.04
CA GLY A 142 2.87 4.58 -9.40
C GLY A 142 3.50 5.96 -9.49
N GLY A 143 3.13 6.87 -8.60
CA GLY A 143 3.66 8.23 -8.57
C GLY A 143 4.91 8.38 -7.70
N THR A 144 5.04 9.55 -7.07
CA THR A 144 6.13 9.89 -6.15
C THR A 144 5.73 9.70 -4.69
N ALA A 145 6.71 9.74 -3.78
CA ALA A 145 6.50 9.68 -2.34
C ALA A 145 7.15 10.86 -1.62
N GLY A 146 6.57 11.25 -0.48
CA GLY A 146 7.15 12.23 0.44
C GLY A 146 8.32 11.67 1.25
N ASP A 147 8.69 12.40 2.30
CA ASP A 147 9.76 12.01 3.23
C ASP A 147 9.37 10.77 4.06
N PHE A 148 10.39 10.12 4.64
CA PHE A 148 10.25 8.99 5.56
C PHE A 148 9.61 7.73 4.94
N PHE A 149 9.75 7.56 3.63
CA PHE A 149 9.30 6.35 2.94
C PHE A 149 10.04 5.11 3.49
N GLY A 150 9.30 4.14 4.03
CA GLY A 150 9.85 2.93 4.65
C GLY A 150 10.46 3.13 6.05
N GLU A 151 10.12 4.21 6.76
CA GLU A 151 10.62 4.47 8.12
C GLU A 151 10.30 3.31 9.09
N TYR A 152 11.30 2.82 9.83
CA TYR A 152 11.15 1.69 10.77
C TYR A 152 10.61 0.38 10.18
N MET A 153 10.70 0.18 8.86
CA MET A 153 10.28 -1.05 8.19
C MET A 153 11.11 -2.26 8.67
N ALA A 154 10.44 -3.36 8.97
CA ALA A 154 11.05 -4.60 9.50
C ALA A 154 10.69 -5.84 8.65
N GLY A 155 10.21 -5.64 7.42
CA GLY A 155 9.88 -6.69 6.45
C GLY A 155 8.82 -6.23 5.46
N GLY A 156 8.56 -7.06 4.44
CA GLY A 156 7.71 -6.70 3.30
C GLY A 156 8.45 -5.99 2.18
N ARG A 157 7.69 -5.36 1.28
CA ARG A 157 8.18 -4.78 0.03
C ARG A 157 7.53 -3.43 -0.24
N LEU A 158 8.33 -2.43 -0.55
CA LEU A 158 7.85 -1.16 -1.07
C LEU A 158 8.41 -0.96 -2.48
N ILE A 159 7.57 -0.60 -3.44
CA ILE A 159 7.98 -0.36 -4.84
C ILE A 159 7.48 1.02 -5.25
N LEU A 160 8.39 1.90 -5.69
CA LEU A 160 8.08 3.27 -6.07
C LEU A 160 8.48 3.52 -7.54
N LEU A 161 7.50 3.82 -8.39
CA LEU A 161 7.69 3.82 -9.85
C LEU A 161 7.87 5.23 -10.44
N GLY A 162 7.24 6.26 -9.88
CA GLY A 162 7.34 7.62 -10.36
C GLY A 162 7.03 7.76 -11.85
N LEU A 163 5.99 7.10 -12.34
CA LEU A 163 5.55 7.05 -13.74
C LEU A 163 5.05 8.41 -14.25
N GLU A 164 4.42 9.20 -13.38
CA GLU A 164 3.86 10.52 -13.71
C GLU A 164 4.81 11.68 -13.29
N ARG A 165 6.07 11.39 -12.94
CA ARG A 165 7.00 12.44 -12.47
C ARG A 165 7.51 13.30 -13.62
N GLU A 166 7.68 14.59 -13.35
CA GLU A 166 8.43 15.48 -14.24
C GLU A 166 9.89 15.03 -14.34
N GLU A 167 10.46 15.15 -15.55
CA GLU A 167 11.86 14.83 -15.79
C GLU A 167 12.79 15.68 -14.90
N GLY A 168 13.80 15.05 -14.31
CA GLY A 168 14.74 15.71 -13.40
C GLY A 168 14.20 16.01 -12.00
N LYS A 169 12.93 15.73 -11.70
CA LYS A 169 12.42 15.79 -10.32
C LYS A 169 12.70 14.49 -9.58
N SER A 170 12.95 14.62 -8.28
CA SER A 170 13.12 13.45 -7.43
C SER A 170 11.82 12.67 -7.29
N ILE A 171 11.95 11.36 -7.34
CA ILE A 171 10.85 10.40 -7.14
C ILE A 171 10.43 10.27 -5.67
N ILE A 172 11.35 10.59 -4.74
CA ILE A 172 11.23 10.29 -3.31
C ILE A 172 11.77 11.44 -2.46
N GLY A 173 11.15 11.64 -1.29
CA GLY A 173 11.59 12.63 -0.31
C GLY A 173 12.87 12.25 0.43
N ASN A 174 13.11 12.91 1.55
CA ASN A 174 14.27 12.71 2.44
C ASN A 174 14.00 11.64 3.51
N HIS A 175 15.04 11.27 4.25
CA HIS A 175 14.96 10.32 5.37
C HIS A 175 14.37 8.95 4.99
N VAL A 176 14.62 8.52 3.77
CA VAL A 176 14.18 7.24 3.22
C VAL A 176 14.75 6.10 4.05
N ALA A 177 13.89 5.17 4.45
CA ALA A 177 14.26 3.94 5.16
C ALA A 177 15.04 4.16 6.48
N VAL A 178 14.95 5.35 7.09
CA VAL A 178 15.53 5.58 8.43
C VAL A 178 14.89 4.60 9.42
N GLY A 179 15.72 3.91 10.20
CA GLY A 179 15.25 2.89 11.14
C GLY A 179 14.90 1.54 10.52
N MET A 180 15.16 1.30 9.23
CA MET A 180 14.83 0.03 8.56
C MET A 180 15.65 -1.14 9.11
N HIS A 181 14.96 -2.18 9.58
CA HIS A 181 15.53 -3.42 10.11
C HIS A 181 15.37 -4.62 9.17
N GLY A 182 14.49 -4.54 8.17
CA GLY A 182 14.22 -5.65 7.27
C GLY A 182 13.29 -5.30 6.12
N GLY A 183 13.17 -6.21 5.15
CA GLY A 183 12.42 -6.05 3.92
C GLY A 183 13.26 -5.43 2.80
N VAL A 184 12.60 -5.02 1.72
CA VAL A 184 13.26 -4.43 0.55
C VAL A 184 12.43 -3.26 0.01
N ILE A 185 13.13 -2.22 -0.44
CA ILE A 185 12.51 -1.11 -1.15
C ILE A 185 13.13 -1.04 -2.56
N TYR A 186 12.29 -1.01 -3.58
CA TYR A 186 12.71 -0.81 -4.97
C TYR A 186 12.23 0.57 -5.45
N VAL A 187 13.13 1.33 -6.07
CA VAL A 187 12.84 2.66 -6.61
C VAL A 187 13.20 2.69 -8.09
N ARG A 188 12.26 3.04 -8.96
CA ARG A 188 12.46 3.16 -10.42
C ARG A 188 13.25 4.42 -10.77
N GLY A 189 14.56 4.33 -10.60
CA GLY A 189 15.56 5.35 -10.89
C GLY A 189 16.70 5.27 -9.88
N GLU A 190 17.55 6.29 -9.89
CA GLU A 190 18.59 6.47 -8.87
C GLU A 190 18.02 7.12 -7.61
N VAL A 191 18.60 6.79 -6.45
CA VAL A 191 18.30 7.41 -5.17
C VAL A 191 19.58 8.03 -4.62
N GLU A 192 19.57 9.32 -4.34
CA GLU A 192 20.74 10.01 -3.83
C GLU A 192 21.03 9.58 -2.38
N ALA A 193 22.26 9.14 -2.12
CA ALA A 193 22.65 8.54 -0.84
C ALA A 193 22.37 9.44 0.38
N TYR A 194 22.45 10.76 0.24
CA TYR A 194 22.17 11.69 1.35
C TYR A 194 20.70 11.71 1.81
N LYS A 195 19.78 11.15 1.01
CA LYS A 195 18.36 11.03 1.39
C LYS A 195 18.06 9.79 2.20
N VAL A 196 18.98 8.83 2.25
CA VAL A 196 18.76 7.48 2.79
C VAL A 196 19.32 7.38 4.21
N GLY A 197 18.67 6.58 5.06
CA GLY A 197 19.17 6.27 6.40
C GLY A 197 20.58 5.66 6.37
N LEU A 198 21.41 5.98 7.35
CA LEU A 198 22.82 5.56 7.40
C LEU A 198 23.00 4.04 7.44
N GLU A 199 22.01 3.32 7.97
CA GLU A 199 22.00 1.88 8.12
C GLU A 199 21.32 1.14 6.95
N VAL A 200 21.13 1.84 5.82
CA VAL A 200 20.52 1.30 4.61
C VAL A 200 21.48 1.47 3.44
N GLU A 201 21.69 0.39 2.70
CA GLU A 201 22.52 0.36 1.51
C GLU A 201 21.67 0.59 0.26
N VAL A 202 22.20 1.36 -0.69
CA VAL A 202 21.61 1.58 -2.02
C VAL A 202 22.42 0.79 -3.04
N LEU A 203 21.80 -0.19 -3.69
CA LEU A 203 22.43 -1.11 -4.62
C LEU A 203 21.72 -1.08 -5.98
N PRO A 204 22.41 -1.40 -7.10
CA PRO A 204 21.71 -1.77 -8.32
C PRO A 204 20.94 -3.08 -8.11
N ILE A 205 19.82 -3.24 -8.81
CA ILE A 205 19.10 -4.52 -8.84
C ILE A 205 19.89 -5.59 -9.62
N ASP A 206 19.86 -6.84 -9.15
CA ASP A 206 20.38 -8.00 -9.87
C ASP A 206 19.28 -8.69 -10.72
N GLU A 207 19.59 -9.84 -11.32
CA GLU A 207 18.61 -10.57 -12.15
C GLU A 207 17.49 -11.21 -11.32
N ALA A 208 17.77 -11.65 -10.09
CA ALA A 208 16.73 -12.21 -9.22
C ALA A 208 15.75 -11.11 -8.80
N ASP A 209 16.26 -9.91 -8.48
CA ASP A 209 15.46 -8.72 -8.22
C ASP A 209 14.60 -8.33 -9.43
N ARG A 210 15.13 -8.47 -10.66
CA ARG A 210 14.37 -8.21 -11.91
C ARG A 210 13.19 -9.17 -12.08
N GLU A 211 13.40 -10.46 -11.82
CA GLU A 211 12.32 -11.45 -11.90
C GLU A 211 11.27 -11.22 -10.81
N GLU A 212 11.68 -10.97 -9.56
CA GLU A 212 10.76 -10.61 -8.48
C GLU A 212 9.92 -9.36 -8.83
N LEU A 213 10.56 -8.31 -9.34
CA LEU A 213 9.87 -7.09 -9.77
C LEU A 213 8.84 -7.37 -10.88
N LYS A 214 9.16 -8.22 -11.86
CA LYS A 214 8.19 -8.61 -12.91
C LYS A 214 6.96 -9.29 -12.31
N GLU A 215 7.14 -10.18 -11.34
CA GLU A 215 6.03 -10.86 -10.66
C GLU A 215 5.15 -9.85 -9.92
N TYR A 216 5.74 -8.98 -9.08
CA TYR A 216 4.97 -8.00 -8.29
C TYR A 216 4.30 -6.94 -9.17
N LEU A 217 4.95 -6.53 -10.26
CA LEU A 217 4.43 -5.50 -11.14
C LEU A 217 3.43 -6.03 -12.16
N ALA A 218 3.35 -7.33 -12.43
CA ALA A 218 2.39 -7.89 -13.37
C ALA A 218 0.94 -7.57 -12.97
N ASP A 219 0.57 -7.83 -11.72
CA ASP A 219 -0.78 -7.56 -11.22
C ASP A 219 -1.05 -6.06 -11.08
N TYR A 220 -0.05 -5.27 -10.67
CA TYR A 220 -0.15 -3.81 -10.65
C TYR A 220 -0.40 -3.24 -12.05
N CYS A 221 0.35 -3.69 -13.06
CA CYS A 221 0.23 -3.21 -14.43
C CYS A 221 -1.13 -3.60 -15.02
N LYS A 222 -1.59 -4.82 -14.79
CA LYS A 222 -2.93 -5.27 -15.17
C LYS A 222 -4.02 -4.43 -14.51
N GLU A 223 -3.86 -4.10 -13.24
CA GLU A 223 -4.84 -3.31 -12.49
C GLU A 223 -5.01 -1.91 -13.10
N PHE A 224 -3.92 -1.28 -13.59
CA PHE A 224 -3.94 0.09 -14.11
C PHE A 224 -3.83 0.21 -15.63
N ASP A 225 -3.93 -0.90 -16.35
CA ASP A 225 -3.80 -0.95 -17.83
C ASP A 225 -2.47 -0.35 -18.32
N LEU A 226 -1.37 -0.82 -17.73
CA LEU A 226 0.00 -0.42 -18.05
C LEU A 226 0.75 -1.54 -18.76
N ASP A 227 1.70 -1.18 -19.63
CA ASP A 227 2.62 -2.14 -20.22
C ASP A 227 3.77 -2.46 -19.25
N LEU A 228 3.84 -3.72 -18.80
CA LEU A 228 4.87 -4.18 -17.87
C LEU A 228 6.30 -3.98 -18.44
N SER A 229 6.49 -4.20 -19.74
CA SER A 229 7.80 -4.04 -20.37
C SER A 229 8.26 -2.58 -20.34
N GLU A 230 7.34 -1.63 -20.55
CA GLU A 230 7.63 -0.19 -20.45
C GLU A 230 7.95 0.23 -19.01
N VAL A 231 7.19 -0.28 -18.02
CA VAL A 231 7.45 -0.03 -16.61
C VAL A 231 8.81 -0.57 -16.20
N MET A 232 9.17 -1.79 -16.64
CA MET A 232 10.46 -2.44 -16.36
C MET A 232 11.63 -1.85 -17.17
N ASN A 233 11.37 -1.11 -18.24
CA ASN A 233 12.38 -0.47 -19.08
C ASN A 233 12.93 0.81 -18.43
N ALA A 234 13.52 0.64 -17.25
CA ALA A 234 14.25 1.68 -16.52
C ALA A 234 15.29 1.03 -15.61
N GLN A 235 16.21 1.85 -15.13
CA GLN A 235 17.04 1.47 -13.99
C GLN A 235 16.21 1.47 -12.71
N PHE A 236 16.56 0.58 -11.79
CA PHE A 236 16.01 0.55 -10.44
C PHE A 236 17.15 0.51 -9.43
N SER A 237 16.92 1.20 -8.31
CA SER A 237 17.73 1.09 -7.10
C SER A 237 17.02 0.17 -6.11
N LYS A 238 17.80 -0.68 -5.45
CA LYS A 238 17.39 -1.54 -4.34
C LYS A 238 17.93 -0.99 -3.04
N LEU A 239 17.06 -0.85 -2.05
CA LEU A 239 17.40 -0.41 -0.71
C LEU A 239 17.14 -1.54 0.28
N ILE A 240 18.16 -1.93 1.03
CA ILE A 240 18.11 -2.98 2.05
C ILE A 240 18.90 -2.55 3.30
N PRO A 241 18.62 -3.10 4.49
CA PRO A 241 19.45 -2.84 5.66
C PRO A 241 20.86 -3.37 5.46
N VAL A 242 21.87 -2.65 5.94
CA VAL A 242 23.31 -3.01 5.80
C VAL A 242 23.69 -4.34 6.45
N SER A 243 22.87 -4.85 7.38
CA SER A 243 23.06 -6.16 8.00
C SER A 243 21.76 -6.69 8.60
N SER A 244 21.78 -7.92 9.13
CA SER A 244 20.67 -8.48 9.89
C SER A 244 20.43 -7.83 11.26
N ARG A 245 21.40 -7.04 11.77
CA ARG A 245 21.30 -6.27 13.03
C ARG A 245 21.86 -4.86 12.83
N PRO A 246 21.24 -4.03 11.96
CA PRO A 246 21.80 -2.75 11.54
C PRO A 246 22.06 -1.78 12.70
N TYR A 247 21.26 -1.89 13.76
CA TYR A 247 21.33 -1.04 14.96
C TYR A 247 21.94 -1.74 16.20
N GLY A 248 22.56 -2.92 16.02
CA GLY A 248 23.02 -3.76 17.14
C GLY A 248 24.02 -3.08 18.09
N ASN A 249 24.84 -2.16 17.57
CA ASN A 249 25.87 -1.45 18.32
C ASN A 249 25.40 -0.11 18.91
N MET A 250 24.21 0.37 18.57
CA MET A 250 23.70 1.66 19.08
C MET A 250 23.11 1.57 20.50
N TYR A 251 22.68 0.37 20.91
CA TYR A 251 21.97 0.15 22.17
C TYR A 251 22.68 -0.82 23.12
N ALA A 252 23.85 -1.31 22.74
CA ALA A 252 24.71 -2.12 23.59
C ALA A 252 25.81 -1.22 24.16
N TYR A 253 25.58 -0.71 25.38
CA TYR A 253 26.60 -0.09 26.23
C TYR A 253 27.21 -1.13 27.17
#